data_AF-A0A2J8NDZ5-F1
#
_entry.id   AF-A0A2J8NDZ5-F1
#
_cell.length_a   1.000
_cell.length_b   1.000
_cell.length_c   1.000
_cell.angle_alpha   90.00
_cell.angle_beta   90.00
_cell.angle_gamma   90.00
#
_symmetry.space_group_name_H-M   'P 1'
#
loop_
_entity.id
_entity.type
_entity.pdbx_description
1 polymer ?
#
loop_
_entity_poly.entity_id
_entity_poly.type
_entity_poly.pdbx_seq_one_letter_code
_entity_poly.pdbx_strand_id
1 'polypeptide(L)'
;MNVRDAKEKCPQLVLVNGEDLTRYREMSYKVTELLEEFSPVVERLGFDENFVDLTEMVGKRLQQLQSDELSVVTVSGHVYNNQSINLLDVLHIRLLVGSQIAAEMREAMYNQLGLTGCAGVASNKLLAKLVSGVFKPNQQTVLLP
;
A
#
# COMPACT_ATOMS: atom_id res chain seq x y z
N MET A 1 -19.74 -4.90 -16.75
CA MET A 1 -21.16 -4.60 -16.45
C MET A 1 -21.57 -3.45 -17.36
N ASN A 2 -22.64 -3.58 -18.14
CA ASN A 2 -23.12 -2.46 -18.97
C ASN A 2 -24.00 -1.52 -18.13
N VAL A 3 -24.31 -0.32 -18.65
CA VAL A 3 -25.09 0.69 -17.91
C VAL A 3 -26.51 0.20 -17.56
N ARG A 4 -27.14 -0.57 -18.46
CA ARG A 4 -28.48 -1.14 -18.25
C ARG A 4 -28.47 -2.11 -17.07
N ASP A 5 -27.56 -3.08 -17.06
CA ASP A 5 -27.44 -4.07 -15.98
C ASP A 5 -27.14 -3.39 -14.63
N ALA A 6 -26.30 -2.36 -14.63
CA ALA A 6 -25.94 -1.61 -13.42
C ALA A 6 -27.17 -0.89 -12.82
N LYS A 7 -27.96 -0.25 -13.68
CA LYS A 7 -29.20 0.44 -13.29
C LYS A 7 -30.31 -0.52 -12.88
N GLU A 8 -30.37 -1.71 -13.47
CA GLU A 8 -31.30 -2.74 -13.06
C GLU A 8 -31.01 -3.24 -11.63
N LYS A 9 -29.72 -3.45 -11.31
CA LYS A 9 -29.30 -3.86 -9.96
C LYS A 9 -29.37 -2.74 -8.91
N CYS A 10 -29.20 -1.49 -9.33
CA CYS A 10 -29.22 -0.32 -8.47
C CYS A 10 -29.94 0.85 -9.18
N PRO A 11 -31.28 0.93 -9.10
CA PRO A 11 -32.06 1.95 -9.81
C PRO A 11 -31.62 3.39 -9.49
N GLN A 12 -31.27 3.63 -8.23
CA GLN A 12 -30.80 4.92 -7.70
C GLN A 12 -29.34 5.24 -8.03
N LEU A 13 -28.62 4.40 -8.77
CA LEU A 13 -27.21 4.62 -9.13
C LEU A 13 -27.03 5.97 -9.82
N VAL A 14 -26.19 6.84 -9.29
CA VAL A 14 -25.82 8.09 -9.95
C VAL A 14 -24.67 7.82 -10.91
N LEU A 15 -24.79 8.29 -12.15
CA LEU A 15 -23.77 8.11 -13.19
C LEU A 15 -23.10 9.45 -13.48
N VAL A 16 -21.78 9.45 -13.57
CA VAL A 16 -20.95 10.60 -13.95
C VAL A 16 -20.11 10.17 -15.14
N ASN A 17 -20.03 11.02 -16.18
CA ASN A 17 -19.20 10.73 -17.35
C ASN A 17 -17.71 10.84 -16.99
N GLY A 18 -16.94 9.81 -17.34
CA GLY A 18 -15.51 9.71 -17.06
C GLY A 18 -14.66 9.52 -18.33
N GLU A 19 -15.16 9.92 -19.50
CA GLU A 19 -14.42 9.81 -20.77
C GLU A 19 -13.19 10.72 -20.79
N ASP A 20 -13.32 11.92 -20.21
CA ASP A 20 -12.18 12.81 -19.99
C ASP A 20 -11.37 12.35 -18.77
N LEU A 21 -10.17 11.85 -19.06
CA LEU A 21 -9.27 11.29 -18.07
C LEU A 21 -8.33 12.31 -17.41
N THR A 22 -8.43 13.59 -17.75
CA THR A 22 -7.47 14.63 -17.32
C THR A 22 -7.33 14.68 -15.80
N ARG A 23 -8.44 14.77 -15.07
CA ARG A 23 -8.45 14.84 -13.59
C ARG A 23 -7.90 13.57 -12.92
N TYR A 24 -8.20 12.39 -13.49
CA TYR A 24 -7.69 11.12 -12.95
C TYR A 24 -6.19 11.00 -13.18
N ARG A 25 -5.71 11.44 -14.35
CA ARG A 25 -4.28 11.46 -14.69
C ARG A 25 -3.52 12.41 -13.77
N GLU A 26 -4.00 13.63 -13.57
CA GLU A 26 -3.39 14.61 -12.67
C GLU A 26 -3.29 14.06 -11.24
N MET A 27 -4.38 13.51 -10.70
CA MET A 27 -4.38 12.94 -9.36
C MET A 27 -3.44 11.73 -9.26
N SER A 28 -3.41 10.90 -10.30
CA SER A 28 -2.51 9.76 -10.38
C SER A 28 -1.03 10.16 -10.30
N TYR A 29 -0.62 11.24 -10.96
CA TYR A 29 0.76 11.74 -10.86
C TYR A 29 1.07 12.31 -9.48
N LYS A 30 0.15 13.05 -8.86
CA LYS A 30 0.31 13.53 -7.48
C LYS A 30 0.55 12.39 -6.49
N VAL A 31 -0.14 11.25 -6.66
CA VAL A 31 0.10 10.06 -5.85
C VAL A 31 1.51 9.52 -6.07
N THR A 32 1.96 9.38 -7.31
CA THR A 32 3.32 8.91 -7.60
C THR A 32 4.38 9.85 -7.02
N GLU A 33 4.25 11.15 -7.24
CA GLU A 33 5.17 12.18 -6.71
C GLU A 33 5.27 12.11 -5.17
N LEU A 34 4.13 11.97 -4.48
CA LEU A 34 4.10 11.80 -3.02
C LEU A 34 4.86 10.53 -2.59
N LEU A 35 4.71 9.42 -3.33
CA LEU A 35 5.42 8.17 -3.00
C LEU A 35 6.93 8.25 -3.29
N GLU A 36 7.33 9.04 -4.29
CA GLU A 36 8.73 9.29 -4.62
C GLU A 36 9.49 10.03 -3.49
N GLU A 37 8.78 10.78 -2.63
CA GLU A 37 9.35 11.40 -1.43
C GLU A 37 9.81 10.36 -0.38
N PHE A 38 9.20 9.17 -0.36
CA PHE A 38 9.57 8.08 0.57
C PHE A 38 10.75 7.25 0.02
N SER A 39 10.72 6.96 -1.28
CA SER A 39 11.79 6.25 -1.98
C SER A 39 11.77 6.66 -3.44
N PRO A 40 12.92 7.00 -4.05
CA PRO A 40 12.98 7.44 -5.44
C PRO A 40 12.66 6.32 -6.45
N VAL A 41 12.58 5.06 -6.01
CA VAL A 41 12.30 3.91 -6.87
C VAL A 41 10.82 3.57 -6.81
N VAL A 42 10.04 4.30 -7.62
CA VAL A 42 8.60 4.10 -7.79
C VAL A 42 8.27 3.66 -9.22
N GLU A 43 7.49 2.59 -9.36
CA GLU A 43 7.02 2.08 -10.65
C GLU A 43 5.49 2.15 -10.72
N ARG A 44 4.96 2.83 -11.74
CA ARG A 44 3.53 2.97 -11.98
C ARG A 44 2.98 1.77 -12.75
N LEU A 45 1.78 1.31 -12.37
CA LEU A 45 0.99 0.35 -13.15
C LEU A 45 -0.42 0.92 -13.36
N GLY A 46 -0.65 1.55 -14.50
CA GLY A 46 -1.90 2.27 -14.75
C GLY A 46 -1.98 3.60 -13.99
N PHE A 47 -3.16 3.95 -13.49
CA PHE A 47 -3.41 5.24 -12.82
C PHE A 47 -3.50 5.12 -11.28
N ASP A 48 -3.87 3.97 -10.75
CA ASP A 48 -4.19 3.79 -9.34
C ASP A 48 -3.27 2.80 -8.62
N GLU A 49 -2.25 2.26 -9.29
CA GLU A 49 -1.27 1.37 -8.69
C GLU A 49 0.17 1.89 -8.83
N ASN A 50 0.93 1.78 -7.74
CA ASN A 50 2.36 2.08 -7.68
C ASN A 50 3.07 0.96 -6.90
N PHE A 51 4.27 0.59 -7.34
CA PHE A 51 5.21 -0.24 -6.59
C PHE A 51 6.33 0.66 -6.09
N VAL A 52 6.72 0.49 -4.82
CA VAL A 52 7.83 1.23 -4.23
C VAL A 52 8.84 0.23 -3.65
N ASP A 53 10.11 0.34 -4.03
CA ASP A 53 11.16 -0.43 -3.39
C ASP A 53 11.57 0.24 -2.07
N LEU A 54 11.30 -0.45 -0.96
CA LEU A 54 11.57 0.02 0.40
C LEU A 54 12.84 -0.59 1.01
N THR A 55 13.60 -1.39 0.26
CA THR A 55 14.71 -2.19 0.79
C THR A 55 15.75 -1.33 1.50
N GLU A 56 16.14 -0.20 0.90
CA GLU A 56 17.10 0.74 1.48
C GLU A 56 16.52 1.48 2.68
N MET A 57 15.28 1.96 2.58
CA MET A 57 14.61 2.70 3.65
C MET A 57 14.42 1.85 4.91
N VAL A 58 13.99 0.59 4.74
CA VAL A 58 13.91 -0.40 5.83
C VAL A 58 15.28 -0.65 6.44
N GLY A 59 16.32 -0.82 5.61
CA GLY A 59 17.70 -0.98 6.08
C GLY A 59 18.16 0.19 6.96
N LYS A 60 17.90 1.43 6.52
CA LYS A 60 18.24 2.65 7.28
C LYS A 60 17.49 2.72 8.62
N ARG A 61 16.18 2.44 8.64
CA ARG A 61 15.40 2.44 9.89
C ARG A 61 15.91 1.39 10.87
N LEU A 62 16.21 0.18 10.40
CA LEU A 62 16.75 -0.89 11.25
C LEU A 62 18.14 -0.57 11.82
N GLN A 63 18.99 0.15 11.06
CA GLN A 63 20.30 0.60 11.55
C GLN A 63 20.19 1.70 12.62
N GLN A 64 19.10 2.47 12.61
CA GLN A 64 18.85 3.54 13.57
C GLN A 64 18.21 3.03 14.87
N LEU A 65 17.55 1.86 14.83
CA LEU A 65 17.00 1.23 16.02
C LEU A 65 18.12 0.74 16.94
N GLN A 66 17.99 1.01 18.23
CA GLN A 66 18.87 0.42 19.24
C GLN A 66 18.53 -1.06 19.42
N SER A 67 19.49 -1.87 19.90
CA SER A 67 19.30 -3.32 20.08
C SER A 67 18.07 -3.68 20.92
N ASP A 68 17.74 -2.84 21.90
CA ASP A 68 16.64 -3.07 22.84
C ASP A 68 15.27 -2.78 22.20
N GLU A 69 15.23 -1.89 21.19
CA GLU A 69 14.01 -1.49 20.47
C GLU A 69 13.59 -2.52 19.41
N LEU A 70 14.48 -3.43 19.01
CA LEU A 70 14.16 -4.47 18.03
C LEU A 70 13.06 -5.41 18.54
N SER A 71 12.96 -5.56 19.87
CA SER A 71 11.91 -6.34 20.54
C SER A 71 10.52 -5.69 20.48
N VAL A 72 10.44 -4.42 20.10
CA VAL A 72 9.21 -3.61 20.09
C VAL A 72 8.63 -3.44 18.68
N VAL A 73 9.28 -3.98 17.64
CA VAL A 73 8.78 -3.86 16.27
C VAL A 73 7.44 -4.57 16.12
N THR A 74 6.39 -3.78 15.86
CA THR A 74 5.03 -4.27 15.61
C THR A 74 4.65 -4.16 14.14
N VAL A 75 3.74 -5.02 13.71
CA VAL A 75 3.07 -4.90 12.40
C VAL A 75 2.11 -3.70 12.38
N SER A 76 1.99 -3.06 11.22
CA SER A 76 0.87 -2.17 10.92
C SER A 76 -0.05 -2.79 9.88
N GLY A 77 -1.34 -2.94 10.24
CA GLY A 77 -2.34 -3.63 9.42
C GLY A 77 -2.37 -5.15 9.63
N HIS A 78 -2.74 -5.88 8.60
CA HIS A 78 -2.98 -7.33 8.67
C HIS A 78 -1.73 -8.13 8.33
N VAL A 79 -1.55 -9.28 8.99
CA VAL A 79 -0.62 -10.32 8.54
C VAL A 79 -1.42 -11.35 7.75
N TYR A 80 -0.98 -11.63 6.51
CA TYR A 80 -1.65 -12.62 5.67
C TYR A 80 -1.74 -13.98 6.39
N ASN A 81 -2.91 -14.62 6.29
CA ASN A 81 -3.20 -15.92 6.90
C ASN A 81 -3.00 -15.97 8.43
N ASN A 82 -3.02 -14.83 9.13
CA ASN A 82 -2.79 -14.74 10.57
C ASN A 82 -1.49 -15.46 11.02
N GLN A 83 -0.47 -15.46 10.16
CA GLN A 83 0.82 -16.10 10.44
C GLN A 83 1.48 -15.48 11.68
N SER A 84 2.07 -16.33 12.52
CA SER A 84 2.78 -15.88 13.72
C SER A 84 4.07 -15.14 13.34
N ILE A 85 4.33 -14.03 14.02
CA ILE A 85 5.53 -13.22 13.82
C ILE A 85 6.66 -13.80 14.69
N ASN A 86 7.81 -14.08 14.07
CA ASN A 86 9.05 -14.39 14.77
C ASN A 86 9.97 -13.16 14.77
N LEU A 87 10.16 -12.52 15.91
CA LEU A 87 11.01 -11.32 16.05
C LEU A 87 12.52 -11.62 15.94
N LEU A 88 12.92 -12.90 15.97
CA LEU A 88 14.30 -13.33 15.73
C LEU A 88 14.58 -13.53 14.22
N ASP A 89 13.53 -13.55 13.39
CA ASP A 89 13.67 -13.65 11.94
C ASP A 89 13.83 -12.26 11.33
N VAL A 90 15.01 -12.02 10.73
CA VAL A 90 15.34 -10.74 10.09
C VAL A 90 14.38 -10.41 8.95
N LEU A 91 13.87 -11.40 8.20
CA LEU A 91 12.92 -11.17 7.12
C LEU A 91 11.58 -10.69 7.66
N HIS A 92 11.12 -11.28 8.76
CA HIS A 92 9.89 -10.83 9.42
C HIS A 92 10.04 -9.37 9.86
N ILE A 93 11.08 -9.05 10.63
CA ILE A 93 11.34 -7.69 11.12
C ILE A 93 11.37 -6.67 9.98
N ARG A 94 12.06 -6.97 8.88
CA ARG A 94 12.13 -6.09 7.70
C ARG A 94 10.76 -5.85 7.08
N LEU A 95 9.94 -6.89 6.94
CA LEU A 95 8.60 -6.78 6.38
C LEU A 95 7.64 -6.03 7.32
N LEU A 96 7.82 -6.16 8.64
CA LEU A 96 7.07 -5.37 9.62
C LEU A 96 7.39 -3.88 9.52
N VAL A 97 8.66 -3.50 9.43
CA VAL A 97 9.06 -2.11 9.18
C VAL A 97 8.53 -1.62 7.83
N GLY A 98 8.56 -2.47 6.80
CA GLY A 98 7.90 -2.18 5.52
C GLY A 98 6.39 -1.89 5.68
N SER A 99 5.69 -2.63 6.54
CA SER A 99 4.27 -2.38 6.84
C SER A 99 4.04 -1.05 7.56
N GLN A 100 4.97 -0.61 8.43
CA GLN A 100 4.90 0.70 9.07
C GLN A 100 5.04 1.82 8.04
N ILE A 101 6.04 1.73 7.15
CA ILE A 101 6.22 2.68 6.05
C ILE A 101 4.99 2.72 5.13
N ALA A 102 4.42 1.56 4.79
CA ALA A 102 3.20 1.50 3.98
C ALA A 102 1.99 2.19 4.65
N ALA A 103 1.91 2.14 5.99
CA ALA A 103 0.89 2.85 6.73
C ALA A 103 1.10 4.37 6.69
N GLU A 104 2.34 4.83 6.86
CA GLU A 104 2.71 6.25 6.73
C GLU A 104 2.42 6.79 5.32
N MET A 105 2.74 6.02 4.27
CA MET A 105 2.39 6.38 2.89
C MET A 105 0.88 6.54 2.71
N ARG A 106 0.08 5.61 3.24
CA ARG A 106 -1.39 5.68 3.18
C ARG A 106 -1.94 6.86 3.96
N GLU A 107 -1.39 7.14 5.13
CA GLU A 107 -1.74 8.29 5.94
C GLU A 107 -1.38 9.61 5.23
N ALA A 108 -0.19 9.70 4.62
CA ALA A 108 0.22 10.85 3.82
C ALA A 108 -0.69 11.06 2.60
N MET A 109 -1.03 10.00 1.86
CA MET A 109 -2.00 10.07 0.75
C MET A 109 -3.36 10.60 1.21
N TYR A 110 -3.85 10.15 2.37
CA TYR A 110 -5.11 10.62 2.91
C TYR A 110 -5.03 12.10 3.34
N ASN A 111 -4.01 12.45 4.13
CA ASN A 111 -3.85 13.78 4.70
C ASN A 111 -3.56 14.85 3.63
N GLN A 112 -2.77 14.54 2.60
CA GLN A 112 -2.35 15.50 1.58
C GLN A 112 -3.29 15.51 0.35
N LEU A 113 -3.83 14.36 -0.04
CA LEU A 113 -4.59 14.21 -1.30
C LEU A 113 -6.06 13.81 -1.08
N GLY A 114 -6.47 13.48 0.14
CA GLY A 114 -7.82 13.01 0.44
C GLY A 114 -8.14 11.62 -0.11
N LEU A 115 -7.12 10.84 -0.48
CA LEU A 115 -7.28 9.53 -1.11
C LEU A 115 -7.09 8.39 -0.11
N THR A 116 -7.98 7.42 -0.16
CA THR A 116 -7.83 6.14 0.55
C THR A 116 -7.37 5.05 -0.42
N GLY A 117 -6.54 4.12 0.05
CA GLY A 117 -6.02 3.04 -0.78
C GLY A 117 -5.67 1.80 0.03
N CYS A 118 -5.43 0.70 -0.68
CA CYS A 118 -4.90 -0.52 -0.07
C CYS A 118 -3.40 -0.63 -0.34
N ALA A 119 -2.66 -1.31 0.54
CA ALA A 119 -1.24 -1.59 0.35
C ALA A 119 -0.89 -3.04 0.66
N GLY A 120 0.08 -3.59 -0.08
CA GLY A 120 0.60 -4.94 0.13
C GLY A 120 2.11 -4.89 0.28
N VAL A 121 2.63 -5.50 1.34
CA VAL A 121 4.07 -5.55 1.61
C VAL A 121 4.53 -7.01 1.48
N ALA A 122 5.50 -7.25 0.60
CA ALA A 122 6.04 -8.59 0.33
C ALA A 122 7.46 -8.50 -0.22
N SER A 123 8.08 -9.66 -0.47
CA SER A 123 9.45 -9.78 -0.97
C SER A 123 9.63 -9.53 -2.47
N ASN A 124 8.54 -9.38 -3.24
CA ASN A 124 8.57 -9.03 -4.66
C ASN A 124 7.25 -8.41 -5.14
N LYS A 125 7.26 -7.80 -6.34
CA LYS A 125 6.09 -7.11 -6.93
C LYS A 125 4.86 -8.01 -7.09
N LEU A 126 5.04 -9.25 -7.54
CA LEU A 126 3.92 -10.17 -7.75
C LEU A 126 3.18 -10.43 -6.43
N LEU A 127 3.91 -10.81 -5.39
CA LEU A 127 3.34 -11.09 -4.08
C LEU A 127 2.75 -9.83 -3.43
N ALA A 128 3.41 -8.68 -3.58
CA ALA A 128 2.90 -7.40 -3.07
C ALA A 128 1.57 -7.04 -3.72
N LYS A 129 1.44 -7.23 -5.04
CA LYS A 129 0.20 -7.00 -5.78
C LYS A 129 -0.91 -7.95 -5.34
N LEU A 130 -0.59 -9.24 -5.15
CA LEU A 130 -1.59 -10.22 -4.72
C LEU A 130 -2.08 -9.94 -3.29
N VAL A 131 -1.16 -9.65 -2.36
CA VAL A 131 -1.50 -9.48 -0.95
C VAL A 131 -2.20 -8.15 -0.65
N SER A 132 -1.95 -7.10 -1.45
CA SER A 132 -2.59 -5.78 -1.25
C SER A 132 -4.12 -5.83 -1.38
N GLY A 133 -4.64 -6.80 -2.13
CA GLY A 133 -6.06 -6.97 -2.39
C GLY A 133 -6.80 -7.88 -1.41
N VAL A 134 -6.12 -8.48 -0.42
CA VAL A 134 -6.72 -9.48 0.48
C VAL A 134 -7.74 -8.82 1.43
N PHE A 135 -7.38 -7.69 2.03
CA PHE A 135 -8.28 -6.91 2.89
C PHE A 135 -8.58 -5.57 2.22
N LYS A 136 -9.84 -5.37 1.80
CA LYS A 136 -10.34 -4.15 1.13
C LYS A 136 -11.67 -3.70 1.77
N PRO A 137 -12.04 -2.41 1.69
CA PRO A 137 -11.25 -1.27 1.21
C PRO A 137 -10.37 -0.66 2.31
N ASN A 138 -9.50 0.28 1.92
CA ASN A 138 -8.67 1.13 2.79
C ASN A 138 -7.87 0.38 3.88
N GLN A 139 -7.36 -0.81 3.59
CA GLN A 139 -6.59 -1.63 4.52
C GLN A 139 -5.26 -2.05 3.91
N GLN A 140 -4.37 -2.65 4.70
CA GLN A 140 -3.08 -3.12 4.21
C GLN A 140 -2.75 -4.49 4.79
N THR A 141 -1.97 -5.25 4.04
CA THR A 141 -1.59 -6.62 4.40
C THR A 141 -0.11 -6.86 4.15
N VAL A 142 0.60 -7.44 5.11
CA VAL A 142 1.98 -7.93 4.94
C VAL A 142 1.96 -9.44 4.70
N LEU A 143 2.75 -9.90 3.72
CA LEU A 143 3.00 -11.30 3.45
C LEU A 143 4.37 -11.67 4.00
N LEU A 144 4.39 -12.52 5.02
CA LEU A 144 5.61 -13.13 5.56
C LEU A 144 6.02 -14.33 4.68
N PRO A 145 7.31 -14.74 4.69
CA PRO A 145 7.78 -15.91 3.96
C PRO A 145 7.14 -17.23 4.41
#